data_AF-A0A2Z6ICD1-F1
#
_entry.id   AF-A0A2Z6ICD1-F1
#
_cell.length_a   1.000
_cell.length_b   1.000
_cell.length_c   1.000
_cell.angle_alpha   90.00
_cell.angle_beta   90.00
_cell.angle_gamma   90.00
#
_symmetry.space_group_name_H-M   'P 1'
#
loop_
_entity.id
_entity.type
_entity.pdbx_description
1 polymer ?
#
loop_
_entity_poly.entity_id
_entity_poly.type
_entity_poly.pdbx_seq_one_letter_code
_entity_poly.pdbx_strand_id
1 'polypeptide(L)'
;MTTQNQNETKPEETTAEAPATCCGAQEPAGGCACGEGACGECDKGEETPEATVENLQTALKLAEAKVIEHYDLYVRAMAELENTRRRASEEVQKAHKFGIEKFAENLLPVVDSLEKALELTKADGENPMREGMLATYRQLVHALDISGMKPIDPKGEKFDPHHHQAIAMVPAPEGVEPGVVVEVFQRGWTIADRVLRPAMVSVAQG
;
A
#
# COMPACT_ATOMS: atom_id res chain seq x y z
N MET A 1 58.32 -40.62 -10.13
CA MET A 1 57.31 -41.32 -9.32
C MET A 1 56.08 -40.42 -9.33
N THR A 2 55.25 -40.44 -10.37
CA THR A 2 54.12 -41.39 -10.60
C THR A 2 53.18 -41.36 -9.37
N THR A 3 51.88 -41.03 -9.42
CA THR A 3 50.86 -41.32 -10.45
C THR A 3 49.63 -40.41 -10.24
N GLN A 4 48.90 -40.15 -11.32
CA GLN A 4 47.54 -39.62 -11.39
C GLN A 4 46.52 -40.51 -10.66
N ASN A 5 45.37 -39.98 -10.23
CA ASN A 5 44.09 -40.59 -10.61
C ASN A 5 42.90 -39.61 -10.49
N GLN A 6 42.02 -39.74 -11.48
CA GLN A 6 40.79 -38.99 -11.74
C GLN A 6 39.61 -39.68 -11.03
N ASN A 7 38.52 -38.97 -10.72
CA ASN A 7 37.18 -39.37 -11.21
C ASN A 7 36.13 -38.29 -10.94
N GLU A 8 35.28 -38.08 -11.93
CA GLU A 8 34.11 -37.21 -11.99
C GLU A 8 32.87 -37.94 -11.45
N THR A 9 31.92 -37.23 -10.82
CA THR A 9 30.49 -37.58 -10.87
C THR A 9 29.60 -36.35 -10.66
N LYS A 10 28.60 -36.25 -11.53
CA LYS A 10 27.55 -35.24 -11.71
C LYS A 10 26.34 -35.55 -10.79
N PRO A 11 25.46 -34.58 -10.45
CA PRO A 11 24.51 -34.73 -9.33
C PRO A 11 23.17 -35.38 -9.73
N GLU A 12 22.57 -36.09 -8.76
CA GLU A 12 21.20 -36.61 -8.78
C GLU A 12 20.28 -35.74 -7.92
N GLU A 13 19.08 -35.47 -8.44
CA GLU A 13 17.92 -34.91 -7.75
C GLU A 13 17.21 -35.98 -6.89
N THR A 14 16.61 -35.55 -5.78
CA THR A 14 15.46 -36.17 -5.06
C THR A 14 15.08 -35.20 -3.93
N THR A 15 13.86 -34.99 -3.43
CA THR A 15 12.45 -35.27 -3.73
C THR A 15 11.65 -34.56 -2.61
N ALA A 16 10.35 -34.28 -2.86
CA ALA A 16 9.20 -34.27 -1.91
C ALA A 16 8.32 -33.01 -2.07
N GLU A 17 6.98 -33.01 -1.99
CA GLU A 17 5.88 -33.98 -1.95
C GLU A 17 4.58 -33.15 -2.19
N ALA A 18 3.50 -33.81 -2.66
CA ALA A 18 2.22 -33.26 -3.19
C ALA A 18 1.16 -32.93 -2.07
N PRO A 19 -0.17 -32.69 -2.31
CA PRO A 19 -0.98 -32.68 -3.55
C PRO A 19 -2.18 -31.67 -3.69
N ALA A 20 -2.73 -31.66 -4.93
CA ALA A 20 -4.13 -31.53 -5.38
C ALA A 20 -4.98 -30.24 -5.15
N THR A 21 -5.53 -29.65 -6.24
CA THR A 21 -6.95 -29.81 -6.65
C THR A 21 -7.31 -28.94 -7.90
N CYS A 22 -7.76 -29.63 -8.95
CA CYS A 22 -8.78 -29.37 -10.00
C CYS A 22 -8.92 -28.09 -10.87
N CYS A 23 -9.23 -28.40 -12.14
CA CYS A 23 -9.94 -27.66 -13.20
C CYS A 23 -9.19 -26.52 -13.90
N GLY A 24 -9.03 -26.47 -15.23
CA GLY A 24 -9.54 -27.27 -16.33
C GLY A 24 -9.56 -26.40 -17.58
N ALA A 25 -9.07 -26.89 -18.73
CA ALA A 25 -9.51 -26.48 -20.06
C ALA A 25 -8.86 -27.39 -21.12
N GLN A 26 -9.73 -28.05 -21.86
CA GLN A 26 -9.49 -28.97 -22.96
C GLN A 26 -9.01 -28.25 -24.22
N GLU A 27 -8.03 -28.81 -24.93
CA GLU A 27 -7.88 -28.65 -26.38
C GLU A 27 -8.09 -30.03 -27.04
N PRO A 28 -8.98 -30.20 -28.02
CA PRO A 28 -8.99 -31.40 -28.83
C PRO A 28 -8.15 -31.20 -30.08
N ALA A 29 -6.99 -31.87 -30.13
CA ALA A 29 -6.32 -32.21 -31.37
C ALA A 29 -7.10 -33.34 -32.08
N GLY A 30 -7.89 -32.97 -33.09
CA GLY A 30 -8.55 -33.92 -33.98
C GLY A 30 -7.60 -34.41 -35.07
N GLY A 31 -7.23 -35.69 -35.00
CA GLY A 31 -6.36 -36.36 -35.96
C GLY A 31 -7.03 -36.57 -37.32
N CYS A 32 -6.23 -36.43 -38.38
CA CYS A 32 -6.58 -36.83 -39.73
C CYS A 32 -5.95 -38.22 -40.00
N ALA A 33 -6.80 -39.25 -40.09
CA ALA A 33 -6.45 -40.57 -40.60
C ALA A 33 -7.12 -40.72 -41.97
N CYS A 34 -6.34 -40.67 -43.04
CA CYS A 34 -6.81 -40.87 -44.39
C CYS A 34 -6.80 -42.39 -44.70
N GLY A 35 -7.97 -42.98 -44.91
CA GLY A 35 -8.15 -44.30 -45.51
C GLY A 35 -8.82 -44.16 -46.88
N GLU A 36 -8.29 -44.87 -47.88
CA GLU A 36 -8.67 -44.84 -49.30
C GLU A 36 -10.12 -45.30 -49.53
N GLY A 37 -10.84 -44.58 -50.41
CA GLY A 37 -12.06 -45.09 -51.03
C GLY A 37 -13.03 -44.02 -51.53
N ALA A 38 -13.23 -44.01 -52.85
CA ALA A 38 -14.31 -43.37 -53.62
C ALA A 38 -14.24 -41.85 -53.86
N CYS A 39 -13.66 -41.54 -55.04
CA CYS A 39 -14.03 -40.39 -55.86
C CYS A 39 -15.52 -40.45 -56.27
N GLY A 40 -16.22 -39.33 -56.14
CA GLY A 40 -17.57 -39.14 -56.66
C GLY A 40 -18.03 -37.69 -56.51
N GLU A 41 -18.01 -36.97 -57.63
CA GLU A 41 -18.89 -35.85 -58.02
C GLU A 41 -18.96 -34.59 -57.14
N CYS A 42 -18.16 -33.61 -57.59
CA CYS A 42 -18.60 -32.34 -58.17
C CYS A 42 -19.33 -31.27 -57.33
N ASP A 43 -18.76 -30.06 -57.48
CA ASP A 43 -19.46 -28.80 -57.71
C ASP A 43 -20.24 -28.20 -56.54
N LYS A 44 -19.54 -27.36 -55.77
CA LYS A 44 -19.98 -25.97 -55.65
C LYS A 44 -18.79 -25.06 -55.90
N GLY A 45 -18.79 -24.45 -57.08
CA GLY A 45 -18.10 -23.19 -57.28
C GLY A 45 -18.56 -22.20 -56.23
N GLU A 46 -17.69 -21.88 -55.27
CA GLU A 46 -17.71 -20.57 -54.66
C GLU A 46 -17.25 -19.61 -55.77
N GLU A 47 -18.22 -19.06 -56.51
CA GLU A 47 -18.00 -17.85 -57.28
C GLU A 47 -17.45 -16.81 -56.31
N THR A 48 -16.13 -16.61 -56.34
CA THR A 48 -15.53 -15.37 -55.83
C THR A 48 -16.25 -14.25 -56.56
N PRO A 49 -17.06 -13.42 -55.89
CA PRO A 49 -17.70 -12.31 -56.57
C PRO A 49 -16.58 -11.48 -57.16
N GLU A 50 -16.57 -11.30 -58.47
CA GLU A 50 -15.58 -10.47 -59.15
C GLU A 50 -15.54 -9.13 -58.42
N ALA A 51 -14.36 -8.81 -57.87
CA ALA A 51 -14.15 -7.63 -57.06
C ALA A 51 -14.26 -6.40 -57.96
N THR A 52 -15.48 -5.91 -58.17
CA THR A 52 -15.72 -4.66 -58.89
C THR A 52 -15.03 -3.54 -58.12
N VAL A 53 -14.49 -2.57 -58.86
CA VAL A 53 -13.73 -1.46 -58.28
C VAL A 53 -14.55 -0.71 -57.21
N GLU A 54 -15.86 -0.64 -57.38
CA GLU A 54 -16.80 -0.01 -56.45
C GLU A 54 -16.96 -0.80 -55.13
N ASN A 55 -17.00 -2.14 -55.20
CA ASN A 55 -17.05 -3.01 -54.02
C ASN A 55 -15.74 -2.94 -53.22
N LEU A 56 -14.61 -2.84 -53.91
CA LEU A 56 -13.31 -2.65 -53.26
C LEU A 56 -13.20 -1.27 -52.59
N GLN A 57 -13.69 -0.21 -53.25
CA GLN A 57 -13.69 1.14 -52.67
C GLN A 57 -14.61 1.27 -51.45
N THR A 58 -15.76 0.60 -51.46
CA THR A 58 -16.67 0.59 -50.29
C THR A 58 -16.10 -0.22 -49.14
N ALA A 59 -15.50 -1.39 -49.40
CA ALA A 59 -14.78 -2.16 -48.40
C ALA A 59 -13.60 -1.39 -47.79
N LEU A 60 -12.85 -0.64 -48.60
CA LEU A 60 -11.74 0.19 -48.15
C LEU A 60 -12.21 1.31 -47.22
N LYS A 61 -13.27 2.05 -47.59
CA LYS A 61 -13.85 3.09 -46.72
C LYS A 61 -14.37 2.54 -45.38
N LEU A 62 -15.00 1.35 -45.40
CA LEU A 62 -15.46 0.68 -44.18
C LEU A 62 -14.28 0.25 -43.30
N ALA A 63 -13.19 -0.23 -43.90
CA ALA A 63 -11.98 -0.58 -43.17
C ALA A 63 -11.32 0.66 -42.54
N GLU A 64 -11.20 1.77 -43.29
CA GLU A 64 -10.68 3.04 -42.78
C GLU A 64 -11.52 3.57 -41.61
N ALA A 65 -12.85 3.52 -41.70
CA ALA A 65 -13.73 3.93 -40.61
C ALA A 65 -13.53 3.08 -39.34
N LYS A 66 -13.39 1.76 -39.49
CA LYS A 66 -13.09 0.86 -38.36
C LYS A 66 -11.72 1.12 -37.76
N VAL A 67 -10.72 1.43 -38.57
CA VAL A 67 -9.37 1.78 -38.08
C VAL A 67 -9.43 3.04 -37.23
N ILE A 68 -10.18 4.06 -37.64
CA ILE A 68 -10.36 5.29 -36.87
C ILE A 68 -11.08 5.00 -35.55
N GLU A 69 -12.17 4.23 -35.57
CA GLU A 69 -12.90 3.83 -34.36
C GLU A 69 -12.02 3.06 -33.37
N HIS A 70 -11.26 2.07 -33.85
CA HIS A 70 -10.34 1.31 -33.02
C HIS A 70 -9.17 2.13 -32.51
N TYR A 71 -8.69 3.10 -33.30
CA TYR A 71 -7.65 4.02 -32.88
C TYR A 71 -8.13 4.92 -31.74
N ASP A 72 -9.34 5.46 -31.84
CA ASP A 72 -9.95 6.28 -30.78
C ASP A 72 -10.14 5.47 -29.49
N LEU A 73 -10.63 4.23 -29.61
CA LEU A 73 -10.74 3.29 -28.48
C LEU A 73 -9.37 2.98 -27.86
N TYR A 74 -8.36 2.77 -28.70
CA TYR A 74 -6.99 2.48 -28.26
C TYR A 74 -6.39 3.67 -27.51
N VAL A 75 -6.49 4.89 -28.05
CA VAL A 75 -5.98 6.11 -27.41
C VAL A 75 -6.66 6.33 -26.06
N ARG A 76 -7.98 6.14 -25.99
CA ARG A 76 -8.72 6.22 -24.73
C ARG A 76 -8.28 5.16 -23.74
N ALA A 77 -8.15 3.90 -24.16
CA ALA A 77 -7.68 2.81 -23.31
C ALA A 77 -6.26 3.09 -22.77
N MET A 78 -5.37 3.61 -23.61
CA MET A 78 -4.02 4.02 -23.20
C MET A 78 -4.06 5.13 -22.16
N ALA A 79 -4.92 6.14 -22.34
CA ALA A 79 -5.09 7.21 -21.35
C ALA A 79 -5.66 6.69 -20.02
N GLU A 80 -6.60 5.73 -20.05
CA GLU A 80 -7.14 5.08 -18.86
C GLU A 80 -6.08 4.24 -18.12
N LEU A 81 -5.24 3.52 -18.87
CA LEU A 81 -4.11 2.77 -18.31
C LEU A 81 -3.08 3.68 -17.63
N GLU A 82 -2.71 4.79 -18.27
CA GLU A 82 -1.74 5.74 -17.70
C GLU A 82 -2.29 6.42 -16.45
N ASN A 83 -3.55 6.85 -16.47
CA ASN A 83 -4.22 7.40 -15.29
C ASN A 83 -4.30 6.41 -14.14
N THR A 84 -4.64 5.15 -14.43
CA THR A 84 -4.69 4.08 -13.43
C THR A 84 -3.31 3.78 -12.87
N ARG A 85 -2.27 3.73 -13.72
CA ARG A 85 -0.89 3.53 -13.29
C ARG A 85 -0.42 4.65 -12.37
N ARG A 86 -0.68 5.91 -12.72
CA ARG A 86 -0.35 7.06 -11.86
C ARG A 86 -1.06 6.94 -10.52
N ARG A 87 -2.38 6.68 -10.53
CA ARG A 87 -3.17 6.51 -9.31
C ARG A 87 -2.67 5.38 -8.43
N ALA A 88 -2.38 4.21 -9.02
CA ALA A 88 -1.85 3.07 -8.29
C ALA A 88 -0.50 3.40 -7.64
N SER A 89 0.38 4.14 -8.32
CA SER A 89 1.66 4.55 -7.75
C SER A 89 1.50 5.48 -6.53
N GLU A 90 0.54 6.41 -6.58
CA GLU A 90 0.22 7.30 -5.45
C GLU A 90 -0.40 6.52 -4.28
N GLU A 91 -1.29 5.57 -4.57
CA GLU A 91 -1.91 4.71 -3.56
C GLU A 91 -0.90 3.80 -2.87
N VAL A 92 0.07 3.24 -3.60
CA VAL A 92 1.17 2.45 -3.02
C VAL A 92 2.04 3.31 -2.10
N GLN A 93 2.38 4.54 -2.52
CA GLN A 93 3.14 5.46 -1.67
C GLN A 93 2.37 5.83 -0.40
N LYS A 94 1.06 6.08 -0.51
CA LYS A 94 0.20 6.34 0.65
C LYS A 94 0.10 5.13 1.57
N ALA A 95 -0.08 3.93 1.01
CA ALA A 95 -0.14 2.69 1.78
C ALA A 95 1.17 2.43 2.54
N HIS A 96 2.33 2.74 1.95
CA HIS A 96 3.61 2.62 2.65
C HIS A 96 3.76 3.66 3.78
N LYS A 97 3.34 4.91 3.53
CA LYS A 97 3.43 5.99 4.54
C LYS A 97 2.47 5.79 5.71
N PHE A 98 1.27 5.29 5.45
CA PHE A 98 0.18 5.20 6.44
C PHE A 98 -0.16 3.76 6.87
N GLY A 99 0.51 2.74 6.33
CA GLY A 99 0.23 1.33 6.68
C GLY A 99 0.44 1.01 8.16
N ILE A 100 1.28 1.78 8.85
CA ILE A 100 1.60 1.61 10.28
C ILE A 100 0.57 2.33 11.19
N GLU A 101 -0.34 3.14 10.63
CA GLU A 101 -1.34 3.95 11.38
C GLU A 101 -2.09 3.13 12.43
N LYS A 102 -2.73 2.02 12.03
CA LYS A 102 -3.49 1.17 12.96
C LYS A 102 -2.62 0.53 14.03
N PHE A 103 -1.38 0.17 13.70
CA PHE A 103 -0.46 -0.41 14.67
C PHE A 103 -0.02 0.64 15.69
N ALA A 104 0.32 1.83 15.21
CA ALA A 104 0.67 2.98 16.03
C ALA A 104 -0.46 3.37 16.99
N GLU A 105 -1.70 3.49 16.50
CA GLU A 105 -2.89 3.81 17.31
C GLU A 105 -3.07 2.83 18.48
N ASN A 106 -2.89 1.53 18.23
CA ASN A 106 -2.98 0.49 19.27
C ASN A 106 -1.81 0.52 20.26
N LEU A 107 -0.66 1.09 19.87
CA LEU A 107 0.52 1.21 20.72
C LEU A 107 0.47 2.46 21.61
N LEU A 108 -0.27 3.50 21.23
CA LEU A 108 -0.37 4.75 22.01
C LEU A 108 -0.81 4.55 23.48
N PRO A 109 -1.79 3.68 23.82
CA PRO A 109 -2.16 3.44 25.21
C PRO A 109 -1.02 2.88 26.07
N VAL A 110 -0.07 2.15 25.45
CA VAL A 110 1.11 1.62 26.14
C VAL A 110 2.08 2.75 26.47
N VAL A 111 2.29 3.66 25.53
CA VAL A 111 3.10 4.88 25.74
C VAL A 111 2.48 5.71 26.87
N ASP A 112 1.18 5.95 26.83
CA ASP A 112 0.48 6.75 27.86
C ASP A 112 0.57 6.09 29.24
N SER A 113 0.50 4.76 29.31
CA SER A 113 0.62 4.01 30.57
C SER A 113 2.03 4.13 31.16
N LEU A 114 3.07 4.10 30.30
CA LEU A 114 4.46 4.34 30.72
C LEU A 114 4.68 5.79 31.18
N GLU A 115 4.10 6.77 30.49
CA GLU A 115 4.15 8.18 30.91
C GLU A 115 3.51 8.37 32.29
N LYS A 116 2.31 7.82 32.50
CA LYS A 116 1.63 7.85 33.81
C LYS A 116 2.45 7.16 34.90
N ALA A 117 3.06 6.02 34.62
CA ALA A 117 3.92 5.33 35.58
C ALA A 117 5.18 6.17 35.94
N LEU A 118 5.75 6.87 34.96
CA LEU A 118 6.85 7.81 35.18
C LEU A 118 6.41 9.06 35.96
N GLU A 119 5.15 9.48 35.86
CA GLU A 119 4.60 10.57 36.66
C GLU A 119 4.38 10.19 38.12
N LEU A 120 3.79 9.02 38.38
CA LEU A 120 3.54 8.53 39.74
C LEU A 120 4.83 8.35 40.53
N THR A 121 5.87 7.85 39.87
CA THR A 121 7.19 7.64 40.48
C THR A 121 8.04 8.91 40.60
N LYS A 122 7.52 10.11 40.25
CA LYS A 122 8.24 11.38 40.46
C LYS A 122 8.46 11.68 41.94
N ALA A 123 7.59 11.20 42.82
CA ALA A 123 7.65 11.47 44.26
C ALA A 123 8.68 10.60 45.01
N ASP A 124 9.09 9.47 44.44
CA ASP A 124 9.85 8.43 45.14
C ASP A 124 11.38 8.59 45.08
N GLY A 125 11.91 9.70 44.54
CA GLY A 125 13.35 9.97 44.46
C GLY A 125 14.11 9.09 43.44
N GLU A 126 15.42 8.87 43.67
CA GLU A 126 16.26 8.00 42.85
C GLU A 126 15.90 6.52 43.06
N ASN A 127 15.02 6.00 42.20
CA ASN A 127 14.64 4.61 42.17
C ASN A 127 15.23 3.93 40.91
N PRO A 128 16.04 2.86 41.02
CA PRO A 128 16.57 2.13 39.87
C PRO A 128 15.50 1.66 38.87
N MET A 129 14.28 1.39 39.38
CA MET A 129 13.14 1.02 38.54
C MET A 129 12.67 2.18 37.65
N ARG A 130 12.69 3.41 38.17
CA ARG A 130 12.34 4.62 37.42
C ARG A 130 13.34 4.85 36.29
N GLU A 131 14.63 4.66 36.56
CA GLU A 131 15.68 4.80 35.54
C GLU A 131 15.52 3.78 34.42
N GLY A 132 15.27 2.51 34.76
CA GLY A 132 14.98 1.46 33.78
C GLY A 132 13.74 1.76 32.93
N MET A 133 12.66 2.22 33.56
CA MET A 133 11.43 2.61 32.86
C MET A 133 11.64 3.81 31.94
N LEU A 134 12.44 4.78 32.37
CA LEU A 134 12.79 5.96 31.59
C LEU A 134 13.69 5.62 30.40
N ALA A 135 14.62 4.68 30.56
CA ALA A 135 15.42 4.14 29.46
C ALA A 135 14.54 3.46 28.40
N THR A 136 13.60 2.60 28.83
CA THR A 136 12.64 1.93 27.94
C THR A 136 11.74 2.93 27.23
N TYR A 137 11.25 3.97 27.93
CA TYR A 137 10.45 5.03 27.33
C TYR A 137 11.23 5.79 26.24
N ARG A 138 12.49 6.15 26.49
CA ARG A 138 13.35 6.80 25.48
C ARG A 138 13.55 5.91 24.24
N GLN A 139 13.81 4.61 24.45
CA GLN A 139 13.95 3.65 23.35
C GLN A 139 12.67 3.52 22.54
N LEU A 140 11.51 3.48 23.22
CA LEU A 140 10.20 3.44 22.57
C LEU A 140 9.95 4.70 21.74
N VAL A 141 10.15 5.89 22.31
CA VAL A 141 9.99 7.16 21.59
C VAL A 141 10.93 7.23 20.39
N HIS A 142 12.17 6.77 20.53
CA HIS A 142 13.11 6.72 19.42
C HIS A 142 12.65 5.77 18.30
N ALA A 143 12.10 4.60 18.64
CA ALA A 143 11.53 3.68 17.66
C ALA A 143 10.32 4.29 16.93
N LEU A 144 9.48 5.04 17.64
CA LEU A 144 8.35 5.78 17.04
C LEU A 144 8.87 6.87 16.08
N ASP A 145 9.89 7.63 16.46
CA ASP A 145 10.49 8.68 15.62
C ASP A 145 11.08 8.11 14.32
N ILE A 146 11.80 6.97 14.38
CA ILE A 146 12.29 6.27 13.19
C ILE A 146 11.15 5.85 12.24
N SER A 147 10.01 5.46 12.81
CA SER A 147 8.82 5.11 12.02
C SER A 147 8.06 6.32 11.43
N GLY A 148 8.56 7.54 11.65
CA GLY A 148 7.97 8.78 11.15
C GLY A 148 6.85 9.35 12.02
N MET A 149 6.73 8.87 13.27
CA MET A 149 5.81 9.42 14.25
C MET A 149 6.44 10.55 15.04
N LYS A 150 5.74 11.69 15.13
CA LYS A 150 6.15 12.83 15.94
C LYS A 150 5.16 13.10 17.07
N PRO A 151 5.65 13.30 18.31
CA PRO A 151 4.80 13.71 19.42
C PRO A 151 4.40 15.19 19.27
N ILE A 152 3.14 15.49 19.61
CA ILE A 152 2.61 16.85 19.74
C ILE A 152 2.47 17.16 21.23
N ASP A 153 3.24 18.15 21.69
CA ASP A 153 3.28 18.57 23.09
C ASP A 153 3.22 20.10 23.17
N PRO A 154 2.03 20.70 23.00
CA PRO A 154 1.87 22.13 22.74
C PRO A 154 1.88 22.96 24.02
N LYS A 155 2.69 22.60 25.02
CA LYS A 155 2.70 23.31 26.30
C LYS A 155 3.23 24.74 26.13
N GLY A 156 2.39 25.73 26.42
CA GLY A 156 2.72 27.16 26.24
C GLY A 156 2.55 27.67 24.80
N GLU A 157 2.04 26.84 23.89
CA GLU A 157 1.73 27.26 22.51
C GLU A 157 0.27 27.70 22.35
N LYS A 158 -0.03 28.38 21.23
CA LYS A 158 -1.40 28.75 20.89
C LYS A 158 -2.22 27.51 20.56
N PHE A 159 -3.47 27.49 21.03
CA PHE A 159 -4.38 26.39 20.75
C PHE A 159 -4.74 26.32 19.25
N ASP A 160 -4.48 25.17 18.61
CA ASP A 160 -4.92 24.85 17.24
C ASP A 160 -5.94 23.71 17.28
N PRO A 161 -7.20 23.93 16.85
CA PRO A 161 -8.22 22.90 16.80
C PRO A 161 -7.90 21.67 15.94
N HIS A 162 -6.97 21.77 14.98
CA HIS A 162 -6.61 20.62 14.12
C HIS A 162 -5.73 19.61 14.85
N HIS A 163 -4.90 20.08 15.79
CA HIS A 163 -3.89 19.27 16.47
C HIS A 163 -4.23 19.05 17.95
N HIS A 164 -5.06 19.91 18.54
CA HIS A 164 -5.34 19.94 19.98
C HIS A 164 -6.83 19.79 20.27
N GLN A 165 -7.14 19.06 21.34
CA GLN A 165 -8.47 18.89 21.89
C GLN A 165 -8.53 19.52 23.28
N ALA A 166 -9.24 20.63 23.42
CA ALA A 166 -9.44 21.30 24.70
C ALA A 166 -10.50 20.55 25.53
N ILE A 167 -10.10 20.04 26.71
CA ILE A 167 -11.02 19.36 27.64
C ILE A 167 -11.52 20.31 28.73
N ALA A 168 -10.66 21.24 29.15
CA ALA A 168 -10.95 22.17 30.23
C ALA A 168 -10.40 23.55 29.92
N MET A 169 -11.12 24.56 30.41
CA MET A 169 -10.67 25.94 30.44
C MET A 169 -10.20 26.25 31.87
N VAL A 170 -8.99 26.76 32.02
CA VAL A 170 -8.38 27.07 33.32
C VAL A 170 -8.14 28.59 33.40
N PRO A 171 -8.30 29.25 34.57
CA PRO A 171 -7.97 30.66 34.71
C PRO A 171 -6.54 30.92 34.24
N ALA A 172 -6.34 31.96 33.43
CA ALA A 172 -5.01 32.30 32.92
C ALA A 172 -4.00 32.46 34.07
N PRO A 173 -2.92 31.67 34.12
CA PRO A 173 -1.80 31.92 35.02
C PRO A 173 -1.22 33.31 34.75
N GLU A 174 -0.64 33.95 35.77
CA GLU A 174 -0.04 35.29 35.63
C GLU A 174 0.95 35.32 34.45
N GLY A 175 0.65 36.13 33.42
CA GLY A 175 1.49 36.32 32.23
C GLY A 175 1.17 35.44 31.02
N VAL A 176 0.12 34.61 31.05
CA VAL A 176 -0.30 33.78 29.91
C VAL A 176 -1.47 34.43 29.15
N GLU A 177 -1.34 34.55 27.82
CA GLU A 177 -2.40 35.08 26.98
C GLU A 177 -3.63 34.12 26.92
N PRO A 178 -4.87 34.65 26.84
CA PRO A 178 -6.05 33.84 26.60
C PRO A 178 -5.91 33.02 25.31
N GLY A 179 -6.30 31.74 25.35
CA GLY A 179 -6.18 30.85 24.18
C GLY A 179 -4.83 30.11 24.05
N VAL A 180 -3.93 30.26 25.03
CA VAL A 180 -2.69 29.47 25.13
C VAL A 180 -2.94 28.18 25.92
N VAL A 181 -2.25 27.11 25.53
CA VAL A 181 -2.30 25.83 26.24
C VAL A 181 -1.50 25.91 27.54
N VAL A 182 -2.16 25.65 28.67
CA VAL A 182 -1.58 25.72 30.01
C VAL A 182 -0.94 24.37 30.39
N GLU A 183 -1.68 23.29 30.19
CA GLU A 183 -1.26 21.94 30.55
C GLU A 183 -1.69 20.93 29.49
N VAL A 184 -0.87 19.91 29.30
CA VAL A 184 -1.12 18.79 28.38
C VAL A 184 -1.37 17.55 29.23
N PHE A 185 -2.60 17.03 29.19
CA PHE A 185 -2.99 15.82 29.93
C PHE A 185 -2.62 14.53 29.20
N GLN A 186 -2.63 14.57 27.88
CA GLN A 186 -2.25 13.45 27.04
C GLN A 186 -1.62 13.99 25.75
N ARG A 187 -0.44 13.49 25.43
CA ARG A 187 0.31 13.94 24.26
C ARG A 187 -0.39 13.50 22.98
N GLY A 188 -0.39 14.38 21.99
CA GLY A 188 -0.87 14.07 20.64
C GLY A 188 0.21 13.36 19.83
N TRP A 189 -0.19 12.72 18.75
CA TRP A 189 0.75 12.05 17.83
C TRP A 189 0.35 12.28 16.38
N THR A 190 1.37 12.52 15.55
CA THR A 190 1.24 12.67 14.10
C THR A 190 2.09 11.65 13.37
N ILE A 191 1.58 11.11 12.26
CA ILE A 191 2.35 10.34 11.28
C ILE A 191 2.46 11.18 10.01
N ALA A 192 3.70 11.50 9.63
CA ALA A 192 3.97 12.39 8.50
C ALA A 192 3.14 13.69 8.60
N ASP A 193 2.12 13.85 7.76
CA ASP A 193 1.27 15.05 7.67
C ASP A 193 -0.14 14.84 8.25
N ARG A 194 -0.41 13.69 8.91
CA ARG A 194 -1.74 13.35 9.43
C ARG A 194 -1.71 13.17 10.95
N VAL A 195 -2.72 13.72 11.62
CA VAL A 195 -2.93 13.55 13.07
C VAL A 195 -3.55 12.18 13.33
N LEU A 196 -2.87 11.36 14.14
CA LEU A 196 -3.41 10.09 14.64
C LEU A 196 -4.35 10.34 15.81
N ARG A 197 -3.86 11.14 16.77
CA ARG A 197 -4.57 11.48 17.99
C ARG A 197 -4.24 12.91 18.37
N PRO A 198 -5.24 13.78 18.57
CA PRO A 198 -5.00 15.14 19.02
C PRO A 198 -4.47 15.14 20.47
N ALA A 199 -3.68 16.16 20.81
CA ALA A 199 -3.23 16.35 22.18
C ALA A 199 -4.40 16.83 23.05
N MET A 200 -4.62 16.18 24.20
CA MET A 200 -5.65 16.62 25.15
C MET A 200 -5.07 17.67 26.08
N VAL A 201 -5.63 18.87 26.05
CA VAL A 201 -5.04 20.05 26.68
C VAL A 201 -6.05 20.85 27.51
N SER A 202 -5.53 21.63 28.46
CA SER A 202 -6.26 22.74 29.08
C SER A 202 -5.84 24.06 28.45
N VAL A 203 -6.81 24.95 28.22
CA VAL A 203 -6.57 26.26 27.60
C VAL A 203 -6.86 27.37 28.61
N ALA A 204 -6.05 28.43 28.57
CA ALA A 204 -6.24 29.60 29.40
C ALA A 204 -7.51 30.36 28.99
N GLN A 205 -8.42 30.55 29.94
CA GLN A 205 -9.56 31.47 29.82
C GLN A 205 -9.14 32.85 30.32
N GLY A 206 -9.41 33.87 29.50
CA GLY A 206 -9.23 35.28 29.86
C GLY A 206 -10.31 35.80 30.80
#